data_AF-A0A3D0RU71-F1
#
_entry.id   AF-A0A3D0RU71-F1
#
_cell.length_a   1.000
_cell.length_b   1.000
_cell.length_c   1.000
_cell.angle_alpha   90.00
_cell.angle_beta   90.00
_cell.angle_gamma   90.00
#
_symmetry.space_group_name_H-M   'P 1'
#
loop_
_entity.id
_entity.type
_entity.pdbx_description
1 polymer ?
#
loop_
_entity_poly.entity_id
_entity_poly.type
_entity_poly.pdbx_seq_one_letter_code
_entity_poly.pdbx_strand_id
1 'polypeptide(L)'
;MHRMTQDPQHDAPQPDEQPDEQDGEPEPQTPERVRTGSDRIDEVIRAVEELEERPIEEHVGVFESAQVQLRRALDQPGDDGQVGGAEHPDDHLGHA
;
A
#
# COMPACT_ATOMS: atom_id res chain seq x y z
N MET A 1 -36.04 -13.24 52.70
CA MET A 1 -34.88 -12.41 52.32
C MET A 1 -34.56 -12.72 50.86
N HIS A 2 -34.82 -11.77 49.97
CA HIS A 2 -34.82 -11.89 48.51
C HIS A 2 -33.41 -11.81 47.89
N ARG A 3 -33.26 -12.32 46.65
CA ARG A 3 -32.12 -12.22 45.69
C ARG A 3 -31.15 -11.06 45.92
N MET A 4 -29.85 -11.34 46.07
CA MET A 4 -28.74 -10.36 45.93
C MET A 4 -27.40 -10.94 45.40
N THR A 5 -27.36 -12.15 44.82
CA THR A 5 -26.26 -12.49 43.90
C THR A 5 -26.73 -12.14 42.51
N GLN A 6 -26.63 -10.85 42.24
CA GLN A 6 -26.76 -10.27 40.91
C GLN A 6 -25.74 -10.97 40.02
N ASP A 7 -26.25 -11.60 38.96
CA ASP A 7 -25.54 -11.87 37.72
C ASP A 7 -24.62 -10.66 37.45
N PRO A 8 -23.28 -10.82 37.38
CA PRO A 8 -22.47 -9.81 36.74
C PRO A 8 -22.88 -9.88 35.27
N GLN A 9 -23.96 -9.18 34.94
CA GLN A 9 -24.04 -8.34 33.76
C GLN A 9 -22.72 -7.58 33.79
N HIS A 10 -21.70 -8.19 33.21
CA HIS A 10 -20.51 -7.54 32.75
C HIS A 10 -21.09 -6.53 31.78
N ASP A 11 -21.33 -5.35 32.33
CA ASP A 11 -21.14 -4.04 31.76
C ASP A 11 -19.87 -4.11 30.91
N ALA A 12 -19.97 -4.84 29.79
CA ALA A 12 -19.07 -4.67 28.69
C ALA A 12 -19.26 -3.19 28.35
N PRO A 13 -18.17 -2.41 28.21
CA PRO A 13 -18.31 -1.08 27.66
C PRO A 13 -19.14 -1.25 26.40
N GLN A 14 -20.33 -0.66 26.40
CA GLN A 14 -21.05 -0.47 25.16
C GLN A 14 -20.01 0.16 24.23
N PRO A 15 -19.82 -0.35 22.99
CA PRO A 15 -18.93 0.32 22.08
C PRO A 15 -19.51 1.72 21.85
N ASP A 16 -19.03 2.67 22.65
CA ASP A 16 -18.99 4.08 22.31
C ASP A 16 -18.38 4.10 20.90
N GLU A 17 -19.20 4.53 19.95
CA GLU A 17 -18.76 5.16 18.72
C GLU A 17 -17.95 4.26 17.78
N GLN A 18 -18.61 3.25 17.18
CA GLN A 18 -18.37 3.11 15.75
C GLN A 18 -19.15 4.26 15.09
N PRO A 19 -18.48 5.32 14.61
CA PRO A 19 -19.16 6.35 13.86
C PRO A 19 -19.93 5.66 12.74
N ASP A 20 -21.19 6.06 12.56
CA ASP A 20 -22.08 5.70 11.45
C ASP A 20 -21.27 5.13 10.29
N GLU A 21 -21.41 3.82 10.05
CA GLU A 21 -20.96 3.19 8.82
C GLU A 21 -21.40 4.11 7.70
N GLN A 22 -20.43 4.75 7.05
CA GLN A 22 -20.68 5.83 6.10
C GLN A 22 -21.69 5.30 5.08
N ASP A 23 -22.95 5.72 5.19
CA ASP A 23 -24.04 5.50 4.23
C ASP A 23 -23.79 6.34 2.96
N GLY A 24 -22.53 6.53 2.61
CA GLY A 24 -22.07 6.96 1.31
C GLY A 24 -21.51 5.72 0.64
N GLU A 25 -22.17 5.29 -0.44
CA GLU A 25 -21.51 4.45 -1.45
C GLU A 25 -20.08 5.01 -1.64
N PRO A 26 -19.02 4.20 -1.45
CA PRO A 26 -17.67 4.71 -1.51
C PRO A 26 -17.52 5.41 -2.86
N GLU A 27 -17.33 6.73 -2.84
CA GLU A 27 -17.09 7.49 -4.06
C GLU A 27 -15.94 6.78 -4.80
N PRO A 28 -16.03 6.58 -6.12
CA PRO A 28 -14.98 5.87 -6.85
C PRO A 28 -13.68 6.67 -6.70
N GLN A 29 -12.85 6.22 -5.76
CA GLN A 29 -11.54 6.81 -5.53
C GLN A 29 -10.71 6.42 -6.74
N THR A 30 -10.49 7.39 -7.63
CA THR A 30 -9.53 7.21 -8.72
C THR A 30 -8.20 6.80 -8.10
N PRO A 31 -7.65 5.63 -8.47
CA PRO A 31 -6.46 5.11 -7.82
C PRO A 31 -5.31 6.11 -7.97
N GLU A 32 -4.68 6.46 -6.85
CA GLU A 32 -3.49 7.30 -6.85
C GLU A 32 -2.36 6.54 -7.56
N ARG A 33 -1.85 7.10 -8.67
CA ARG A 33 -0.77 6.46 -9.45
C ARG A 33 0.54 6.48 -8.66
N VAL A 34 0.86 5.36 -8.03
CA VAL A 34 2.10 5.20 -7.26
C VAL A 34 3.30 5.07 -8.22
N ARG A 35 4.36 5.82 -7.94
CA ARG A 35 5.67 5.72 -8.61
C ARG A 35 6.76 5.51 -7.57
N THR A 36 7.42 4.37 -7.65
CA THR A 36 8.39 3.90 -6.66
C THR A 36 9.81 4.29 -7.02
N GLY A 37 10.05 4.71 -8.27
CA GLY A 37 11.38 5.03 -8.79
C GLY A 37 12.18 3.79 -9.23
N SER A 38 11.59 2.60 -9.12
CA SER A 38 12.14 1.35 -9.65
C SER A 38 11.32 0.92 -10.87
N ASP A 39 11.94 0.92 -12.05
CA ASP A 39 11.27 0.58 -13.32
C ASP A 39 10.56 -0.78 -13.26
N ARG A 40 11.15 -1.75 -12.55
CA ARG A 40 10.58 -3.10 -12.41
C ARG A 40 9.36 -3.13 -11.50
N ILE A 41 9.35 -2.33 -10.43
CA ILE A 41 8.22 -2.26 -9.51
C ILE A 41 7.10 -1.43 -10.14
N ASP A 42 7.44 -0.35 -10.84
CA ASP A 42 6.47 0.49 -11.55
C ASP A 42 5.76 -0.26 -12.69
N GLU A 43 6.46 -1.17 -13.37
CA GLU A 43 5.85 -2.07 -14.37
C GLU A 43 4.83 -3.03 -13.74
N VAL A 44 5.12 -3.56 -12.55
CA VAL A 44 4.19 -4.42 -11.80
C VAL A 44 2.95 -3.63 -11.38
N ILE A 45 3.14 -2.41 -10.88
CA ILE A 45 2.02 -1.52 -10.49
C ILE A 45 1.12 -1.25 -11.69
N ARG A 46 1.70 -0.90 -12.85
CA ARG A 46 0.93 -0.68 -14.08
C ARG A 46 0.10 -1.90 -14.47
N ALA A 47 0.70 -3.10 -14.42
CA ALA A 47 -0.01 -4.33 -14.76
C ALA A 47 -1.21 -4.61 -13.83
N VAL A 48 -1.17 -4.12 -12.58
CA VAL A 48 -2.28 -4.20 -11.61
C VAL A 48 -3.30 -3.08 -11.80
N GLU A 49 -2.89 -1.87 -12.19
CA GLU A 49 -3.83 -0.79 -12.51
C GLU A 49 -4.70 -1.15 -13.74
N GLU A 50 -4.11 -1.75 -14.77
CA GLU A 50 -4.82 -2.17 -15.99
C GLU A 50 -5.78 -3.35 -15.77
N LEU A 51 -5.73 -4.00 -14.60
CA LEU A 51 -6.61 -5.13 -14.27
C LEU A 51 -8.05 -4.70 -14.01
N GLU A 52 -8.30 -3.49 -13.52
CA GLU A 52 -9.66 -2.99 -13.26
C GLU A 52 -10.53 -2.99 -14.53
N GLU A 53 -9.91 -2.84 -15.71
CA GLU A 53 -10.59 -2.84 -17.01
C GLU A 53 -10.73 -4.24 -17.62
N ARG A 54 -10.18 -5.28 -16.97
CA ARG A 54 -10.13 -6.67 -17.47
C ARG A 54 -11.15 -7.58 -16.78
N PRO A 55 -11.58 -8.67 -17.44
CA PRO A 55 -12.47 -9.65 -16.83
C PRO A 55 -11.81 -10.36 -15.65
N ILE A 56 -12.60 -10.62 -14.60
CA ILE A 56 -12.15 -11.15 -13.30
C ILE A 56 -11.44 -12.51 -13.43
N GLU A 57 -11.80 -13.31 -14.43
CA GLU A 57 -11.16 -14.60 -14.71
C GLU A 57 -9.68 -14.45 -15.09
N GLU A 58 -9.29 -13.30 -15.65
CA GLU A 58 -7.91 -13.00 -16.02
C GLU A 58 -7.11 -12.41 -14.85
N HIS A 59 -7.78 -11.94 -13.80
CA HIS A 59 -7.12 -11.26 -12.68
C HIS A 59 -6.13 -12.15 -11.97
N VAL A 60 -6.53 -13.38 -11.68
CA VAL A 60 -5.71 -14.34 -10.93
C VAL A 60 -4.37 -14.57 -11.63
N GLY A 61 -4.38 -14.82 -12.95
CA GLY A 61 -3.15 -15.08 -13.71
C GLY A 61 -2.21 -13.87 -13.78
N VAL A 62 -2.77 -12.67 -13.85
CA VAL A 62 -1.98 -11.43 -13.87
C VAL A 62 -1.41 -11.13 -12.48
N PHE A 63 -2.21 -11.30 -11.42
CA PHE A 63 -1.75 -11.15 -10.03
C PHE A 63 -0.62 -12.12 -9.69
N GLU A 64 -0.75 -13.40 -10.07
CA GLU A 64 0.30 -14.40 -9.85
C GLU A 64 1.60 -14.03 -10.57
N SER A 65 1.51 -13.57 -11.83
CA SER A 65 2.67 -13.11 -12.59
C SER A 65 3.31 -11.86 -11.97
N ALA A 66 2.50 -10.87 -11.60
CA ALA A 66 2.90 -9.64 -10.93
C ALA A 66 3.62 -9.95 -9.60
N GLN A 67 3.08 -10.87 -8.80
CA GLN A 67 3.68 -11.29 -7.53
C GLN A 67 5.04 -11.94 -7.73
N VAL A 68 5.21 -12.79 -8.73
CA VAL A 68 6.51 -13.40 -9.06
C VAL A 68 7.52 -12.34 -9.50
N GLN A 69 7.10 -11.38 -10.31
CA GLN A 69 7.95 -10.28 -10.77
C GLN A 69 8.37 -9.37 -9.61
N LEU A 70 7.44 -8.99 -8.74
CA LEU A 70 7.71 -8.19 -7.55
C LEU A 70 8.70 -8.90 -6.63
N ARG A 71 8.48 -10.19 -6.35
CA ARG A 71 9.40 -10.97 -5.52
C ARG A 71 10.80 -10.97 -6.10
N ARG A 72 10.95 -11.15 -7.42
CA ARG A 72 12.27 -11.11 -8.09
C ARG A 72 12.92 -9.74 -8.05
N ALA A 73 12.13 -8.67 -8.18
CA ALA A 73 12.63 -7.31 -8.07
C ALA A 73 13.18 -7.03 -6.67
N LEU A 74 12.46 -7.46 -5.62
CA LEU A 74 12.86 -7.27 -4.23
C LEU A 74 14.00 -8.20 -3.77
N ASP A 75 14.14 -9.38 -4.39
CA ASP A 75 15.16 -10.38 -4.04
C ASP A 75 16.56 -10.04 -4.59
N GLN A 76 16.69 -9.07 -5.50
CA GLN A 76 17.99 -8.56 -5.95
C GLN A 76 18.44 -7.38 -5.08
N PRO A 77 19.42 -7.55 -4.18
CA PRO A 77 20.00 -6.42 -3.47
C PRO A 77 20.91 -5.64 -4.44
N GLY A 78 20.46 -4.49 -4.93
CA GLY A 78 21.37 -3.49 -5.50
C GLY A 78 21.07 -2.91 -6.88
N ASP A 79 19.81 -2.77 -7.30
CA ASP A 79 19.47 -1.90 -8.44
C ASP A 79 18.81 -0.58 -8.00
N ASP A 80 18.83 -0.25 -6.71
CA ASP A 80 18.28 0.99 -6.13
C ASP A 80 19.33 2.14 -6.06
N GLY A 81 20.45 2.00 -6.78
CA GLY A 81 21.68 2.77 -6.52
C GLY A 81 22.13 3.75 -7.60
N GLN A 82 21.30 4.11 -8.59
CA GLN A 82 21.64 5.16 -9.57
C GLN A 82 20.57 6.25 -9.63
N VAL A 83 20.00 6.61 -8.48
CA VAL A 83 19.55 8.00 -8.30
C VAL A 83 20.81 8.86 -8.33
N GLY A 84 21.02 9.55 -9.44
CA GLY A 84 22.15 10.44 -9.64
C GLY A 84 22.29 11.38 -8.47
N GLY A 85 23.25 11.09 -7.59
CA GLY A 85 23.88 12.12 -6.81
C GLY A 85 24.41 13.10 -7.83
N ALA A 86 23.73 14.24 -7.96
CA ALA A 86 24.38 15.45 -8.42
C ALA A 86 25.56 15.65 -7.47
N GLU A 87 26.68 15.07 -7.87
CA GLU A 87 28.04 15.47 -7.53
C GLU A 87 28.04 16.98 -7.53
N HIS A 88 27.85 17.51 -6.33
CA HIS A 88 28.01 18.89 -5.97
C HIS A 88 29.45 19.20 -6.38
N PRO A 89 29.71 19.94 -7.47
CA PRO A 89 31.09 20.20 -7.86
C PRO A 89 31.73 20.92 -6.69
N ASP A 90 32.82 20.33 -6.23
CA ASP A 90 33.70 20.82 -5.21
C ASP A 90 34.03 22.32 -5.45
N ASP A 91 33.27 23.23 -4.84
CA ASP A 91 33.67 24.64 -4.67
C ASP A 91 34.48 24.78 -3.37
N HIS A 92 35.47 23.91 -3.23
CA HIS A 92 36.51 24.02 -2.22
C HIS A 92 37.86 24.07 -2.91
N LEU A 93 38.46 25.26 -2.82
CA LEU A 93 39.89 25.57 -2.99
C LEU A 93 40.29 26.25 -4.31
N GLY A 94 40.21 27.59 -4.29
CA GLY A 94 40.94 28.48 -5.18
C GLY A 94 41.38 29.75 -4.45
N HIS A 95 42.20 29.60 -3.40
CA HIS A 95 42.99 30.70 -2.83
C HIS A 95 44.27 30.83 -3.65
N ALA A 96 44.37 31.89 -4.45
CA ALA A 96 45.63 32.43 -4.98
C ALA A 96 45.47 33.92 -5.24
#